data_AF-A0AAV3XKC0-F1
#
_entry.id   AF-A0AAV3XKC0-F1
#
_cell.length_a   1.000
_cell.length_b   1.000
_cell.length_c   1.000
_cell.angle_alpha   90.00
_cell.angle_beta   90.00
_cell.angle_gamma   90.00
#
_symmetry.space_group_name_H-M   'P 1'
#
loop_
_entity.id
_entity.type
_entity.pdbx_description
1 polymer ?
#
loop_
_entity_poly.entity_id
_entity_poly.type
_entity_poly.pdbx_seq_one_letter_code
_entity_poly.pdbx_strand_id
1 'polypeptide(L)'
;MIDLDDQANASLSLGVNYADEFDNASSLEQYEKILESFTNRKELVEFLRNCDLDTFDYKEYIKPSPFNTRFDIAGYGGKIDVLPSSDKTNDTAIADLTYPQNRLNRALQKSGMANDYDYVIIDTPASSTNIARNGLFAAKYLIIPSQMEYLSVNGIKTPIRRSQDIREEVSSERGTILGIVPMMTQKSSNLNNIVRELVEKRFREIPILPTIERSEYVGKASLKRQPLSVYAESCRDAGKVARQFSELTEKLVEKIDAIERGVAR
;
A
#
# COMPACT_ATOMS: atom_id res chain seq x y z
N MET A 1 -4.82 0.86 -6.33
CA MET A 1 -3.65 0.40 -5.57
C MET A 1 -2.43 0.54 -6.46
N ILE A 2 -1.34 1.09 -5.93
CA ILE A 2 -0.03 1.13 -6.61
C ILE A 2 0.91 0.33 -5.73
N ASP A 3 1.40 -0.79 -6.24
CA ASP A 3 2.33 -1.66 -5.54
C ASP A 3 3.76 -1.27 -5.92
N LEU A 4 4.57 -0.80 -4.96
CA LEU A 4 5.97 -0.44 -5.17
C LEU A 4 6.94 -1.51 -4.63
N ASP A 5 6.44 -2.56 -4.01
CA ASP A 5 7.28 -3.61 -3.42
C ASP A 5 7.59 -4.68 -4.45
N ASP A 6 8.85 -5.14 -4.53
CA ASP A 6 9.28 -6.14 -5.51
C ASP A 6 8.71 -7.53 -5.23
N GLN A 7 8.32 -7.80 -3.98
CA GLN A 7 7.59 -9.02 -3.61
C GLN A 7 6.14 -9.01 -4.10
N ALA A 8 5.63 -7.84 -4.51
CA ALA A 8 4.31 -7.67 -5.12
C ALA A 8 3.14 -8.25 -4.30
N ASN A 9 3.27 -8.24 -2.96
CA ASN A 9 2.30 -8.87 -2.05
C ASN A 9 0.90 -8.26 -2.17
N ALA A 10 0.79 -6.94 -2.40
CA ALA A 10 -0.48 -6.29 -2.64
C ALA A 10 -1.09 -6.72 -3.98
N SER A 11 -0.27 -6.79 -5.03
CA SER A 11 -0.69 -7.26 -6.36
C SER A 11 -1.16 -8.72 -6.34
N LEU A 12 -0.46 -9.58 -5.60
CA LEU A 12 -0.84 -10.98 -5.36
C LEU A 12 -2.16 -11.08 -4.60
N SER A 13 -2.29 -10.35 -3.49
CA SER A 13 -3.48 -10.36 -2.64
C SER A 13 -4.73 -9.81 -3.34
N LEU A 14 -4.54 -8.99 -4.38
CA LEU A 14 -5.61 -8.45 -5.23
C LEU A 14 -5.84 -9.26 -6.50
N GLY A 15 -5.16 -10.39 -6.70
CA GLY A 15 -5.36 -11.31 -7.83
C GLY A 15 -4.91 -10.73 -9.18
N VAL A 16 -3.98 -9.79 -9.19
CA VAL A 16 -3.41 -9.20 -10.42
C VAL A 16 -2.02 -9.78 -10.73
N ASN A 17 -1.36 -10.31 -9.72
CA ASN A 17 -0.11 -11.05 -9.86
C ASN A 17 -0.36 -12.54 -9.53
N TYR A 18 0.40 -13.41 -10.19
CA TYR A 18 0.32 -14.87 -10.13
C TYR A 18 1.72 -15.51 -10.09
N ALA A 19 2.75 -14.77 -9.65
CA ALA A 19 4.14 -15.25 -9.68
C ALA A 19 4.32 -16.52 -8.83
N ASP A 20 3.54 -16.68 -7.77
CA ASP A 20 3.54 -17.89 -6.95
C ASP A 20 2.78 -19.07 -7.58
N GLU A 21 2.20 -18.93 -8.78
CA GLU A 21 1.82 -20.08 -9.61
C GLU A 21 3.03 -20.83 -10.16
N PHE A 22 4.21 -20.19 -10.26
CA PHE A 22 5.45 -20.88 -10.65
C PHE A 22 5.76 -22.04 -9.70
N ASP A 23 5.57 -21.84 -8.39
CA ASP A 23 5.79 -22.88 -7.37
C ASP A 23 4.78 -24.05 -7.49
N ASN A 24 3.65 -23.82 -8.16
CA ASN A 24 2.58 -24.81 -8.36
C ASN A 24 2.58 -25.40 -9.77
N ALA A 25 3.52 -25.01 -10.64
CA ALA A 25 3.59 -25.50 -12.01
C ALA A 25 3.97 -26.99 -12.02
N SER A 26 3.08 -27.83 -12.53
CA SER A 26 3.30 -29.29 -12.60
C SER A 26 3.96 -29.74 -13.91
N SER A 27 4.21 -28.81 -14.84
CA SER A 27 4.83 -29.08 -16.15
C SER A 27 5.60 -27.88 -16.67
N LEU A 28 6.55 -28.12 -17.58
CA LEU A 28 7.31 -27.06 -18.27
C LEU A 28 6.38 -26.15 -19.08
N GLU A 29 5.40 -26.72 -19.79
CA GLU A 29 4.41 -25.95 -20.58
C GLU A 29 3.61 -24.98 -19.68
N GLN A 30 3.18 -25.43 -18.50
CA GLN A 30 2.51 -24.56 -17.54
C GLN A 30 3.43 -23.45 -17.04
N TYR A 31 4.69 -23.78 -16.73
CA TYR A 31 5.69 -22.80 -16.29
C TYR A 31 5.97 -21.74 -17.37
N GLU A 32 6.17 -22.17 -18.62
CA GLU A 32 6.40 -21.28 -19.77
C GLU A 32 5.20 -20.35 -20.01
N LYS A 33 3.98 -20.88 -19.93
CA LYS A 33 2.76 -20.09 -20.06
C LYS A 33 2.63 -19.01 -18.97
N ILE A 34 3.01 -19.35 -17.73
CA ILE A 34 3.06 -18.37 -16.64
C ILE A 34 4.12 -17.31 -16.97
N LEU A 35 5.33 -17.70 -17.38
CA LEU A 35 6.42 -16.79 -17.74
C LEU A 35 6.08 -15.82 -18.88
N GLU A 36 5.41 -16.31 -19.93
CA GLU A 36 4.94 -15.47 -21.03
C GLU A 36 3.96 -14.38 -20.55
N SER A 37 3.12 -14.70 -19.56
CA SER A 37 2.17 -13.74 -18.98
C SER A 37 2.87 -12.56 -18.26
N PHE A 38 4.11 -12.73 -17.82
CA PHE A 38 4.93 -11.69 -17.16
C PHE A 38 5.88 -10.95 -18.11
N THR A 39 6.33 -11.61 -19.19
CA THR A 39 7.43 -11.07 -20.01
C THR A 39 7.06 -9.74 -20.68
N ASN A 40 5.82 -9.62 -21.18
CA ASN A 40 5.32 -8.42 -21.84
C ASN A 40 4.34 -7.60 -21.00
N ARG A 41 4.21 -7.94 -19.71
CA ARG A 41 3.34 -7.18 -18.81
C ARG A 41 3.94 -5.80 -18.59
N LYS A 42 3.14 -4.76 -18.85
CA LYS A 42 3.47 -3.38 -18.48
C LYS A 42 3.21 -3.22 -16.97
N GLU A 43 4.24 -2.90 -16.22
CA GLU A 43 4.22 -2.85 -14.76
C GLU A 43 4.72 -1.51 -14.25
N LEU A 44 4.91 -1.39 -12.94
CA LEU A 44 5.43 -0.18 -12.32
C LEU A 44 6.74 0.33 -12.94
N VAL A 45 7.69 -0.55 -13.27
CA VAL A 45 8.99 -0.11 -13.79
C VAL A 45 8.82 0.61 -15.12
N GLU A 46 8.10 0.00 -16.06
CA GLU A 46 7.82 0.62 -17.36
C GLU A 46 6.97 1.89 -17.18
N PHE A 47 6.06 1.91 -16.21
CA PHE A 47 5.28 3.10 -15.86
C PHE A 47 6.19 4.26 -15.44
N LEU A 48 7.12 4.02 -14.50
CA LEU A 48 8.05 5.04 -14.01
C LEU A 48 9.05 5.47 -15.08
N ARG A 49 9.45 4.57 -15.98
CA ARG A 49 10.34 4.92 -17.10
C ARG A 49 9.63 5.78 -18.15
N ASN A 50 8.39 5.45 -18.49
CA ASN A 50 7.70 6.02 -19.62
C ASN A 50 6.87 7.26 -19.27
N CYS A 51 6.72 7.65 -18.00
CA CYS A 51 5.81 8.73 -17.58
C CYS A 51 6.15 10.14 -18.10
N ASP A 52 7.29 10.31 -18.79
CA ASP A 52 7.63 11.56 -19.47
C ASP A 52 7.40 11.54 -20.98
N LEU A 53 7.02 10.39 -21.56
CA LEU A 53 6.73 10.28 -22.98
C LEU A 53 5.40 10.98 -23.30
N ASP A 54 5.32 11.66 -24.45
CA ASP A 54 4.08 12.30 -24.91
C ASP A 54 2.96 11.28 -25.19
N THR A 55 3.35 10.04 -25.51
CA THR A 55 2.43 8.92 -25.74
C THR A 55 2.06 8.16 -24.46
N PHE A 56 2.45 8.65 -23.28
CA PHE A 56 2.20 7.96 -22.03
C PHE A 56 0.70 7.94 -21.69
N ASP A 57 0.11 6.74 -21.75
CA ASP A 57 -1.20 6.46 -21.19
C ASP A 57 -1.07 5.53 -19.98
N TYR A 58 -1.38 6.07 -18.81
CA TYR A 58 -1.28 5.33 -17.56
C TYR A 58 -2.21 4.11 -17.55
N LYS A 59 -3.33 4.13 -18.29
CA LYS A 59 -4.34 3.06 -18.31
C LYS A 59 -3.80 1.74 -18.84
N GLU A 60 -2.76 1.77 -19.68
CA GLU A 60 -2.10 0.56 -20.20
C GLU A 60 -1.42 -0.29 -19.12
N TYR A 61 -1.03 0.36 -18.02
CA TYR A 61 -0.30 -0.23 -16.89
C TYR A 61 -1.22 -0.70 -15.76
N ILE A 62 -2.45 -0.20 -15.75
CA ILE A 62 -3.44 -0.53 -14.72
C ILE A 62 -4.14 -1.84 -15.07
N LYS A 63 -4.31 -2.71 -14.06
CA LYS A 63 -5.00 -3.99 -14.18
C LYS A 63 -6.17 -4.03 -13.18
N PRO A 64 -7.40 -4.32 -13.64
CA PRO A 64 -8.54 -4.44 -12.73
C PRO A 64 -8.41 -5.70 -11.88
N SER A 65 -8.74 -5.59 -10.59
CA SER A 65 -8.80 -6.77 -9.73
C SER A 65 -9.95 -7.69 -10.14
N PRO A 66 -9.75 -9.02 -10.22
CA PRO A 66 -10.85 -9.97 -10.42
C PRO A 66 -11.90 -9.91 -9.29
N PHE A 67 -11.53 -9.39 -8.12
CA PHE A 67 -12.43 -9.22 -6.98
C PHE A 67 -13.40 -8.04 -7.12
N ASN A 68 -13.30 -7.23 -8.18
CA ASN A 68 -14.24 -6.12 -8.46
C ASN A 68 -15.70 -6.58 -8.57
N THR A 69 -15.94 -7.84 -8.95
CA THR A 69 -17.29 -8.43 -8.98
C THR A 69 -17.85 -8.75 -7.60
N ARG A 70 -17.01 -8.78 -6.56
CA ARG A 70 -17.36 -9.13 -5.18
C ARG A 70 -17.38 -7.92 -4.24
N PHE A 71 -16.77 -6.81 -4.62
CA PHE A 71 -16.80 -5.58 -3.84
C PHE A 71 -18.16 -4.86 -4.00
N ASP A 72 -19.15 -5.32 -3.23
CA ASP A 72 -20.38 -4.57 -2.97
C ASP A 72 -20.24 -3.84 -1.62
N ILE A 73 -19.96 -2.53 -1.68
CA ILE A 73 -19.81 -1.70 -0.49
C ILE A 73 -21.15 -1.02 -0.25
N ALA A 74 -22.00 -1.65 0.56
CA ALA A 74 -23.29 -1.12 0.98
C ALA A 74 -24.23 -0.73 -0.18
N GLY A 75 -24.27 -1.52 -1.26
CA GLY A 75 -25.12 -1.28 -2.43
C GLY A 75 -24.48 -0.38 -3.49
N TYR A 76 -23.25 0.10 -3.25
CA TYR A 76 -22.43 0.80 -4.23
C TYR A 76 -21.32 -0.13 -4.69
N GLY A 77 -21.23 -0.35 -6.01
CA GLY A 77 -20.14 -1.14 -6.59
C GLY A 77 -18.80 -0.44 -6.37
N GLY A 78 -17.92 -1.06 -5.60
CA GLY A 78 -16.52 -0.62 -5.45
C GLY A 78 -15.65 -1.27 -6.50
N LYS A 79 -14.66 -0.55 -7.02
CA LYS A 79 -13.63 -1.11 -7.90
C LYS A 79 -12.25 -0.83 -7.36
N ILE A 80 -11.40 -1.83 -7.41
CA ILE A 80 -9.98 -1.73 -7.12
C ILE A 80 -9.24 -2.11 -8.39
N ASP A 81 -8.49 -1.15 -8.91
CA ASP A 81 -7.52 -1.40 -9.97
C ASP A 81 -6.10 -1.28 -9.40
N VAL A 82 -5.17 -2.00 -10.02
CA VAL A 82 -3.81 -2.20 -9.51
C VAL A 82 -2.80 -1.80 -10.56
N LEU A 83 -1.83 -0.97 -10.19
CA LEU A 83 -0.55 -0.87 -10.89
C LEU A 83 0.39 -1.92 -10.28
N PRO A 84 0.63 -3.06 -10.94
CA PRO A 84 1.37 -4.15 -10.34
C PRO A 84 2.87 -3.90 -10.35
N SER A 85 3.55 -4.56 -9.42
CA SER A 85 5.01 -4.72 -9.38
C SER A 85 5.41 -6.19 -9.57
N SER A 86 6.72 -6.39 -9.60
CA SER A 86 7.43 -7.68 -9.67
C SER A 86 8.87 -7.49 -9.22
N ASP A 87 9.67 -8.54 -9.27
CA ASP A 87 11.12 -8.57 -9.06
C ASP A 87 11.90 -7.54 -9.90
N LYS A 88 11.34 -7.10 -11.03
CA LYS A 88 11.90 -6.01 -11.85
C LYS A 88 11.91 -4.67 -11.11
N THR A 89 11.08 -4.51 -10.07
CA THR A 89 10.87 -3.28 -9.30
C THR A 89 12.02 -3.01 -8.34
N ASN A 90 13.17 -2.61 -8.90
CA ASN A 90 14.37 -2.29 -8.12
C ASN A 90 15.00 -0.96 -8.57
N ASP A 91 15.79 -0.36 -7.68
CA ASP A 91 16.38 0.97 -7.91
C ASP A 91 17.30 1.01 -9.14
N THR A 92 17.96 -0.11 -9.47
CA THR A 92 18.83 -0.20 -10.65
C THR A 92 18.03 0.05 -11.93
N ALA A 93 16.78 -0.42 -11.99
CA ALA A 93 15.91 -0.26 -13.16
C ALA A 93 15.52 1.20 -13.47
N ILE A 94 15.64 2.09 -12.47
CA ILE A 94 15.32 3.51 -12.58
C ILE A 94 16.53 4.42 -12.32
N ALA A 95 17.72 3.88 -12.10
CA ALA A 95 18.89 4.63 -11.64
C ALA A 95 19.39 5.67 -12.66
N ASP A 96 19.18 5.43 -13.95
CA ASP A 96 19.57 6.33 -15.04
C ASP A 96 18.55 7.46 -15.27
N LEU A 97 17.38 7.41 -14.63
CA LEU A 97 16.33 8.39 -14.81
C LEU A 97 16.64 9.69 -14.07
N THR A 98 16.16 10.80 -14.62
CA THR A 98 16.23 12.10 -13.94
C THR A 98 15.20 12.16 -12.81
N TYR A 99 15.64 12.54 -11.61
CA TYR A 99 14.84 12.52 -10.37
C TYR A 99 14.13 11.19 -10.14
N PRO A 100 14.87 10.06 -10.02
CA PRO A 100 14.30 8.72 -9.97
C PRO A 100 13.33 8.54 -8.79
N GLN A 101 13.51 9.29 -7.71
CA GLN A 101 12.65 9.29 -6.52
C GLN A 101 11.29 9.96 -6.67
N ASN A 102 11.03 10.71 -7.76
CA ASN A 102 9.84 11.56 -7.92
C ASN A 102 9.05 11.25 -9.21
N ARG A 103 9.36 10.13 -9.87
CA ARG A 103 8.78 9.69 -11.13
C ARG A 103 7.27 9.42 -11.01
N LEU A 104 6.84 8.79 -9.92
CA LEU A 104 5.44 8.46 -9.67
C LEU A 104 4.57 9.71 -9.52
N ASN A 105 5.00 10.65 -8.68
CA ASN A 105 4.28 11.91 -8.49
C ASN A 105 4.16 12.68 -9.81
N ARG A 106 5.24 12.75 -10.60
CA ARG A 106 5.20 13.35 -11.95
C ARG A 106 4.18 12.66 -12.86
N ALA A 107 4.16 11.33 -12.85
CA ALA A 107 3.19 10.55 -13.63
C ALA A 107 1.76 10.89 -13.24
N LEU A 108 1.44 10.88 -11.94
CA LEU A 108 0.10 11.18 -11.42
C LEU A 108 -0.37 12.59 -11.76
N GLN A 109 0.54 13.58 -11.74
CA GLN A 109 0.21 14.97 -12.10
C GLN A 109 -0.03 15.13 -13.61
N LYS A 110 0.76 14.45 -14.45
CA LYS A 110 0.68 14.59 -15.92
C LYS A 110 -0.46 13.80 -16.54
N SER A 111 -0.71 12.60 -16.04
CA SER A 111 -1.62 11.65 -16.70
C SER A 111 -3.10 11.88 -16.40
N GLY A 112 -3.42 12.77 -15.44
CA GLY A 112 -4.77 12.94 -14.96
C GLY A 112 -5.30 11.77 -14.13
N MET A 113 -4.49 10.73 -13.87
CA MET A 113 -4.88 9.54 -13.11
C MET A 113 -5.49 9.89 -11.75
N ALA A 114 -5.00 10.95 -11.09
CA ALA A 114 -5.55 11.38 -9.81
C ALA A 114 -7.04 11.82 -9.87
N ASN A 115 -7.57 12.15 -11.05
CA ASN A 115 -8.97 12.53 -11.25
C ASN A 115 -9.89 11.33 -11.56
N ASP A 116 -9.31 10.18 -11.92
CA ASP A 116 -10.05 8.97 -12.32
C ASP A 116 -10.31 8.03 -11.11
N TYR A 117 -9.78 8.33 -9.93
CA TYR A 117 -9.93 7.53 -8.70
C TYR A 117 -10.26 8.39 -7.48
N ASP A 118 -11.17 7.91 -6.64
CA ASP A 118 -11.48 8.56 -5.34
C ASP A 118 -10.29 8.46 -4.37
N TYR A 119 -9.62 7.29 -4.35
CA TYR A 119 -8.47 7.04 -3.49
C TYR A 119 -7.37 6.29 -4.25
N VAL A 120 -6.12 6.71 -4.06
CA VAL A 120 -4.92 6.00 -4.52
C VAL A 120 -4.13 5.56 -3.30
N ILE A 121 -4.20 4.26 -2.99
CA ILE A 121 -3.35 3.63 -1.98
C ILE A 121 -2.03 3.24 -2.65
N ILE A 122 -0.91 3.62 -2.03
CA ILE A 122 0.43 3.28 -2.49
C ILE A 122 1.07 2.37 -1.44
N ASP A 123 1.35 1.13 -1.80
CA ASP A 123 2.08 0.19 -0.97
C ASP A 123 3.58 0.34 -1.23
N THR A 124 4.38 0.52 -0.18
CA THR A 124 5.80 0.87 -0.29
C THR A 124 6.65 -0.21 0.37
N PRO A 125 7.82 -0.56 -0.18
CA PRO A 125 8.76 -1.43 0.51
C PRO A 125 9.31 -0.76 1.77
N ALA A 126 9.69 -1.56 2.77
CA ALA A 126 10.21 -1.07 4.07
C ALA A 126 11.61 -0.41 4.00
N SER A 127 12.15 -0.20 2.80
CA SER A 127 13.49 0.30 2.53
C SER A 127 13.52 1.83 2.34
N SER A 128 14.72 2.40 2.18
CA SER A 128 14.90 3.83 1.86
C SER A 128 15.35 4.07 0.42
N THR A 129 14.93 3.19 -0.48
CA THR A 129 15.27 3.21 -1.91
C THR A 129 14.56 4.35 -2.64
N ASN A 130 14.99 4.69 -3.85
CA ASN A 130 14.29 5.64 -4.71
C ASN A 130 12.88 5.16 -5.04
N ILE A 131 12.67 3.85 -5.15
CA ILE A 131 11.33 3.27 -5.26
C ILE A 131 10.46 3.60 -4.05
N ALA A 132 10.93 3.37 -2.82
CA ALA A 132 10.16 3.74 -1.62
C ALA A 132 9.86 5.25 -1.58
N ARG A 133 10.83 6.08 -1.98
CA ARG A 133 10.66 7.54 -2.05
C ARG A 133 9.61 7.96 -3.07
N ASN A 134 9.42 7.25 -4.19
CA ASN A 134 8.35 7.56 -5.15
C ASN A 134 6.97 7.59 -4.48
N GLY A 135 6.70 6.64 -3.58
CA GLY A 135 5.45 6.61 -2.83
C GLY A 135 5.31 7.83 -1.92
N LEU A 136 6.36 8.18 -1.18
CA LEU A 136 6.34 9.33 -0.28
C LEU A 136 6.20 10.68 -1.02
N PHE A 137 6.84 10.84 -2.18
CA PHE A 137 6.71 12.05 -3.01
C PHE A 137 5.31 12.18 -3.63
N ALA A 138 4.68 11.06 -3.97
CA ALA A 138 3.35 11.02 -4.57
C ALA A 138 2.22 11.20 -3.53
N ALA A 139 2.39 10.64 -2.33
CA ALA A 139 1.33 10.57 -1.33
C ALA A 139 1.00 11.93 -0.70
N LYS A 140 -0.29 12.27 -0.65
CA LYS A 140 -0.78 13.42 0.14
C LYS A 140 -0.75 13.11 1.64
N TYR A 141 -1.08 11.87 1.99
CA TYR A 141 -1.25 11.38 3.35
C TYR A 141 -0.43 10.12 3.60
N LEU A 142 0.07 9.95 4.83
CA LEU A 142 0.85 8.79 5.25
C LEU A 142 0.22 8.11 6.47
N ILE A 143 0.12 6.79 6.43
CA ILE A 143 -0.16 5.95 7.60
C ILE A 143 1.09 5.16 7.97
N ILE A 144 1.36 5.01 9.27
CA ILE A 144 2.55 4.30 9.75
C ILE A 144 2.11 3.03 10.49
N PRO A 145 2.05 1.87 9.83
CA PRO A 145 1.81 0.61 10.52
C PRO A 145 3.04 0.24 11.37
N SER A 146 2.82 -0.11 12.64
CA SER A 146 3.91 -0.55 13.52
C SER A 146 3.43 -1.61 14.50
N GLN A 147 4.27 -2.62 14.71
CA GLN A 147 4.06 -3.57 15.81
C GLN A 147 4.37 -2.89 17.14
N MET A 148 3.59 -3.18 18.18
CA MET A 148 3.78 -2.61 19.52
C MET A 148 4.87 -3.36 20.29
N GLU A 149 6.05 -3.45 19.69
CA GLU A 149 7.27 -4.06 20.24
C GLU A 149 8.41 -3.04 20.26
N TYR A 150 9.33 -3.15 21.21
CA TYR A 150 10.37 -2.13 21.46
C TYR A 150 11.23 -1.83 20.21
N LEU A 151 11.63 -2.85 19.46
CA LEU A 151 12.44 -2.68 18.25
C LEU A 151 11.65 -1.98 17.13
N SER A 152 10.38 -2.32 16.97
CA SER A 152 9.48 -1.75 15.97
C SER A 152 9.20 -0.26 16.20
N VAL A 153 9.16 0.18 17.46
CA VAL A 153 8.99 1.60 17.83
C VAL A 153 10.15 2.46 17.34
N ASN A 154 11.38 1.95 17.36
CA ASN A 154 12.51 2.68 16.81
C ASN A 154 12.38 2.87 15.29
N GLY A 155 11.74 1.91 14.61
CA GLY A 155 11.44 1.98 13.18
C GLY A 155 10.47 3.11 12.80
N ILE A 156 9.59 3.55 13.71
CA ILE A 156 8.61 4.64 13.48
C ILE A 156 9.29 5.98 13.15
N LYS A 157 10.49 6.22 13.69
CA LYS A 157 11.20 7.49 13.46
C LYS A 157 11.60 7.70 12.01
N THR A 158 11.94 6.62 11.31
CA THR A 158 12.39 6.67 9.92
C THR A 158 11.34 7.27 9.00
N PRO A 159 10.10 6.73 8.90
CA PRO A 159 9.07 7.31 8.05
C PRO A 159 8.68 8.73 8.48
N ILE A 160 8.66 9.03 9.79
CA ILE A 160 8.40 10.40 10.28
C ILE A 160 9.44 11.38 9.73
N ARG A 161 10.73 11.08 9.93
CA ARG A 161 11.82 11.93 9.46
C ARG A 161 11.79 12.07 7.94
N ARG A 162 11.53 10.98 7.21
CA ARG A 162 11.45 11.02 5.74
C ARG A 162 10.30 11.87 5.23
N SER A 163 9.13 11.79 5.87
CA SER A 163 8.02 12.69 5.57
C SER A 163 8.43 14.16 5.75
N GLN A 164 9.13 14.49 6.84
CA GLN A 164 9.65 15.84 7.09
C GLN A 164 10.67 16.27 6.02
N ASP A 165 11.69 15.45 5.75
CA ASP A 165 12.73 15.72 4.73
C ASP A 165 12.09 16.03 3.37
N ILE A 166 11.06 15.26 2.97
CA ILE A 166 10.38 15.44 1.69
C ILE A 166 9.54 16.70 1.68
N ARG A 167 8.80 17.00 2.75
CA ARG A 167 8.02 18.24 2.86
C ARG A 167 8.89 19.47 2.72
N GLU A 168 10.08 19.44 3.27
CA GLU A 168 11.10 20.49 3.10
C GLU A 168 11.59 20.55 1.65
N GLU A 169 11.96 19.40 1.06
CA GLU A 169 12.48 19.31 -0.32
C GLU A 169 11.49 19.83 -1.37
N VAL A 170 10.20 19.50 -1.24
CA VAL A 170 9.17 19.89 -2.21
C VAL A 170 8.33 21.10 -1.80
N SER A 171 8.59 21.69 -0.63
CA SER A 171 7.83 22.83 -0.08
C SER A 171 6.30 22.65 -0.19
N SER A 172 5.80 21.47 0.20
CA SER A 172 4.38 21.11 0.07
C SER A 172 3.83 20.43 1.32
N GLU A 173 2.50 20.39 1.45
CA GLU A 173 1.81 19.66 2.54
C GLU A 173 1.67 18.15 2.27
N ARG A 174 2.35 17.61 1.25
CA ARG A 174 2.37 16.18 0.94
C ARG A 174 3.05 15.37 2.05
N GLY A 175 2.72 14.10 2.16
CA GLY A 175 3.24 13.22 3.20
C GLY A 175 2.71 13.53 4.60
N THR A 176 1.57 14.22 4.74
CA THR A 176 0.96 14.52 6.05
C THR A 176 0.62 13.22 6.78
N ILE A 177 1.13 13.04 7.99
CA ILE A 177 0.95 11.80 8.75
C ILE A 177 -0.44 11.77 9.37
N LEU A 178 -1.27 10.82 8.94
CA LEU A 178 -2.62 10.60 9.48
C LEU A 178 -2.56 9.99 10.88
N GLY A 179 -1.62 9.07 11.11
CA GLY A 179 -1.40 8.45 12.41
C GLY A 179 -0.57 7.18 12.34
N ILE A 180 -0.32 6.61 13.52
CA ILE A 180 0.35 5.31 13.69
C ILE A 180 -0.73 4.25 13.90
N VAL A 181 -0.67 3.17 13.13
CA VAL A 181 -1.59 2.01 13.26
C VAL A 181 -0.89 0.93 14.09
N PRO A 182 -1.38 0.60 15.30
CA PRO A 182 -0.86 -0.52 16.06
C PRO A 182 -1.24 -1.85 15.40
N MET A 183 -0.25 -2.59 14.92
CA MET A 183 -0.43 -3.84 14.19
C MET A 183 -0.03 -5.05 15.03
N MET A 184 -0.68 -6.19 14.75
CA MET A 184 -0.36 -7.52 15.31
C MET A 184 -0.33 -7.55 16.85
N THR A 185 -1.14 -6.73 17.50
CA THR A 185 -1.17 -6.65 18.97
C THR A 185 -1.83 -7.88 19.58
N GLN A 186 -1.38 -8.29 20.76
CA GLN A 186 -2.01 -9.36 21.53
C GLN A 186 -2.88 -8.78 22.63
N LYS A 187 -4.12 -9.23 22.72
CA LYS A 187 -5.05 -8.80 23.78
C LYS A 187 -4.45 -9.13 25.15
N SER A 188 -4.52 -8.19 26.09
CA SER A 188 -3.98 -8.33 27.45
C SER A 188 -2.45 -8.39 27.55
N SER A 189 -1.72 -8.08 26.49
CA SER A 189 -0.26 -7.97 26.56
C SER A 189 0.14 -6.68 27.27
N ASN A 190 0.66 -6.82 28.50
CA ASN A 190 1.21 -5.69 29.25
C ASN A 190 2.35 -4.99 28.47
N LEU A 191 3.17 -5.76 27.75
CA LEU A 191 4.23 -5.20 26.91
C LEU A 191 3.66 -4.34 25.78
N ASN A 192 2.63 -4.81 25.06
CA ASN A 192 2.04 -4.00 23.99
C ASN A 192 1.42 -2.70 24.55
N ASN A 193 0.81 -2.74 25.73
CA ASN A 193 0.26 -1.55 26.38
C ASN A 193 1.35 -0.55 26.79
N ILE A 194 2.42 -1.02 27.46
CA ILE A 194 3.56 -0.17 27.85
C ILE A 194 4.23 0.44 26.62
N VAL A 195 4.41 -0.36 25.56
CA VAL A 195 5.02 0.14 24.32
C VAL A 195 4.11 1.15 23.64
N ARG A 196 2.80 0.94 23.61
CA ARG A 196 1.84 1.91 23.10
C ARG A 196 1.91 3.24 23.85
N GLU A 197 1.90 3.21 25.18
CA GLU A 197 2.07 4.41 26.02
C GLU A 197 3.39 5.13 25.73
N LEU A 198 4.46 4.38 25.49
CA LEU A 198 5.75 4.94 25.08
C LEU A 198 5.66 5.65 23.72
N VAL A 199 4.98 5.06 22.73
CA VAL A 199 4.77 5.67 21.41
C VAL A 199 3.95 6.95 21.56
N GLU A 200 2.83 6.92 22.29
CA GLU A 200 1.97 8.07 22.56
C GLU A 200 2.75 9.20 23.25
N LYS A 201 3.57 8.86 24.26
CA LYS A 201 4.40 9.83 24.98
C LYS A 201 5.49 10.44 24.10
N ARG A 202 6.07 9.65 23.19
CA ARG A 202 7.20 10.04 22.34
C ARG A 202 6.77 10.83 21.10
N PHE A 203 5.63 10.50 20.52
CA PHE A 203 5.11 11.07 19.28
C PHE A 203 3.75 11.74 19.51
N ARG A 204 3.70 12.67 20.48
CA ARG A 204 2.45 13.27 20.99
C ARG A 204 1.59 13.96 19.94
N GLU A 205 2.21 14.43 18.86
CA GLU A 205 1.55 15.13 17.76
C GLU A 205 0.99 14.17 16.70
N ILE A 206 1.33 12.88 16.78
CA ILE A 206 0.90 11.86 15.83
C ILE A 206 -0.19 11.00 16.48
N PRO A 207 -1.43 11.01 15.95
CA PRO A 207 -2.52 10.22 16.50
C PRO A 207 -2.23 8.72 16.44
N ILE A 208 -2.66 8.00 17.48
CA ILE A 208 -2.76 6.54 17.42
C ILE A 208 -4.11 6.15 16.83
N LEU A 209 -4.07 5.36 15.77
CA LEU A 209 -5.24 4.87 15.05
C LEU A 209 -5.78 3.58 15.68
N PRO A 210 -6.98 3.12 15.26
CA PRO A 210 -7.52 1.84 15.69
C PRO A 210 -6.51 0.69 15.54
N THR A 211 -6.53 -0.22 16.51
CA THR A 211 -5.58 -1.32 16.61
C THR A 211 -6.03 -2.54 15.81
N ILE A 212 -5.10 -3.16 15.09
CA ILE A 212 -5.29 -4.44 14.41
C ILE A 212 -4.68 -5.55 15.26
N GLU A 213 -5.50 -6.45 15.78
CA GLU A 213 -5.03 -7.57 16.58
C GLU A 213 -4.33 -8.63 15.73
N ARG A 214 -3.39 -9.37 16.34
CA ARG A 214 -2.80 -10.54 15.68
C ARG A 214 -3.88 -11.57 15.38
N SER A 215 -4.01 -11.95 14.11
CA SER A 215 -4.95 -12.96 13.65
C SER A 215 -4.32 -13.81 12.56
N GLU A 216 -4.37 -15.13 12.70
CA GLU A 216 -3.93 -16.07 11.65
C GLU A 216 -4.72 -15.93 10.35
N TYR A 217 -5.94 -15.39 10.41
CA TYR A 217 -6.81 -15.23 9.25
C TYR A 217 -6.29 -14.18 8.25
N VAL A 218 -5.46 -13.23 8.69
CA VAL A 218 -4.75 -12.33 7.77
C VAL A 218 -3.81 -13.15 6.88
N GLY A 219 -2.99 -14.00 7.48
CA GLY A 219 -2.09 -14.89 6.74
C GLY A 219 -2.84 -15.91 5.88
N LYS A 220 -3.94 -16.50 6.37
CA LYS A 220 -4.78 -17.42 5.58
C LYS A 220 -5.42 -16.73 4.37
N ALA A 221 -5.86 -15.47 4.50
CA ALA A 221 -6.37 -14.69 3.39
C ALA A 221 -5.27 -14.42 2.33
N SER A 222 -4.08 -14.01 2.77
CA SER A 222 -2.91 -13.81 1.89
C SER A 222 -2.50 -15.11 1.18
N LEU A 223 -2.45 -16.25 1.88
CA LEU A 223 -2.19 -17.57 1.28
C LEU A 223 -3.26 -17.98 0.25
N LYS A 224 -4.48 -17.46 0.39
CA LYS A 224 -5.57 -17.65 -0.57
C LYS A 224 -5.60 -16.56 -1.66
N ARG A 225 -4.62 -15.65 -1.68
CA ARG A 225 -4.48 -14.56 -2.67
C ARG A 225 -5.74 -13.72 -2.82
N GLN A 226 -6.41 -13.45 -1.71
CA GLN A 226 -7.64 -12.67 -1.71
C GLN A 226 -7.63 -11.64 -0.59
N PRO A 227 -8.34 -10.51 -0.76
CA PRO A 227 -8.52 -9.55 0.30
C PRO A 227 -9.14 -10.20 1.54
N LEU A 228 -8.77 -9.71 2.72
CA LEU A 228 -9.31 -10.21 3.99
C LEU A 228 -10.84 -10.09 4.06
N SER A 229 -11.41 -9.01 3.51
CA SER A 229 -12.87 -8.83 3.43
C SER A 229 -13.54 -9.95 2.65
N VAL A 230 -12.99 -10.28 1.48
CA VAL A 230 -13.45 -11.35 0.58
C VAL A 230 -13.30 -12.73 1.24
N TYR A 231 -12.19 -12.97 1.94
CA TYR A 231 -12.00 -14.20 2.71
C TYR A 231 -13.03 -14.33 3.86
N ALA A 232 -13.31 -13.24 4.56
CA ALA A 232 -14.23 -13.21 5.70
C ALA A 232 -15.69 -13.54 5.33
N GLU A 233 -16.10 -13.34 4.07
CA GLU A 233 -17.39 -13.82 3.56
C GLU A 233 -17.52 -15.35 3.65
N SER A 234 -16.42 -16.06 3.41
CA SER A 234 -16.37 -17.52 3.44
C SER A 234 -15.91 -18.10 4.79
N CYS A 235 -15.29 -17.28 5.64
CA CYS A 235 -14.72 -17.69 6.92
C CYS A 235 -15.20 -16.75 8.04
N ARG A 236 -16.25 -17.15 8.75
CA ARG A 236 -16.88 -16.35 9.82
C ARG A 236 -15.90 -15.86 10.88
N ASP A 237 -14.90 -16.68 11.23
CA ASP A 237 -13.91 -16.35 12.26
C ASP A 237 -12.93 -15.25 11.84
N ALA A 238 -12.73 -15.07 10.53
CA ALA A 238 -11.97 -13.93 9.99
C ALA A 238 -12.73 -12.60 10.12
N GLY A 239 -14.05 -12.65 10.33
CA GLY A 239 -14.91 -11.47 10.43
C GLY A 239 -14.54 -10.51 11.55
N LYS A 240 -13.93 -10.99 12.64
CA LYS A 240 -13.46 -10.11 13.72
C LYS A 240 -12.35 -9.17 13.24
N VAL A 241 -11.28 -9.72 12.63
CA VAL A 241 -10.15 -8.91 12.17
C VAL A 241 -10.54 -8.07 10.95
N ALA A 242 -11.42 -8.57 10.07
CA ALA A 242 -11.96 -7.79 8.95
C ALA A 242 -12.72 -6.53 9.42
N ARG A 243 -13.50 -6.63 10.51
CA ARG A 243 -14.15 -5.46 11.12
C ARG A 243 -13.15 -4.44 11.67
N GLN A 244 -12.04 -4.88 12.27
CA GLN A 244 -11.00 -3.95 12.74
C GLN A 244 -10.38 -3.13 11.59
N PHE A 245 -10.17 -3.76 10.42
CA PHE A 245 -9.74 -3.03 9.23
C PHE A 245 -10.82 -2.08 8.68
N SER A 246 -12.10 -2.44 8.82
CA SER A 246 -13.22 -1.58 8.42
C SER A 246 -13.30 -0.33 9.33
N GLU A 247 -13.22 -0.51 10.64
CA GLU A 247 -13.16 0.58 11.63
C GLU A 247 -11.95 1.50 11.41
N LEU A 248 -10.79 0.93 11.09
CA LEU A 248 -9.60 1.71 10.71
C LEU A 248 -9.87 2.53 9.43
N THR A 249 -10.49 1.93 8.43
CA THR A 249 -10.81 2.59 7.16
C THR A 249 -11.76 3.78 7.37
N GLU A 250 -12.84 3.58 8.12
CA GLU A 250 -13.78 4.64 8.49
C GLU A 250 -13.06 5.80 9.19
N LYS A 251 -12.20 5.49 10.16
CA LYS A 251 -11.42 6.51 10.89
C LYS A 251 -10.46 7.29 9.98
N LEU A 252 -9.85 6.62 9.02
CA LEU A 252 -8.94 7.26 8.06
C LEU A 252 -9.70 8.19 7.13
N VAL A 253 -10.83 7.75 6.59
CA VAL A 253 -11.70 8.57 5.72
C VAL A 253 -12.21 9.79 6.46
N GLU A 254 -12.74 9.63 7.68
CA GLU A 254 -13.16 10.76 8.53
C GLU A 254 -12.04 11.81 8.70
N LYS A 255 -10.81 11.34 8.93
CA LYS A 255 -9.66 12.22 9.16
C LYS A 255 -9.22 12.92 7.88
N ILE A 256 -9.21 12.21 6.75
CA ILE A 256 -8.91 12.79 5.44
C ILE A 256 -9.93 13.88 5.13
N ASP A 257 -11.23 13.58 5.24
CA ASP A 257 -12.31 14.54 5.03
C ASP A 257 -12.17 15.79 5.92
N ALA A 258 -11.83 15.61 7.20
CA ALA A 258 -11.62 16.72 8.13
C ALA A 258 -10.45 17.62 7.70
N ILE A 259 -9.34 17.03 7.22
CA ILE A 259 -8.19 17.78 6.72
C ILE A 259 -8.54 18.50 5.41
N GLU A 260 -9.18 17.81 4.46
CA GLU A 260 -9.52 18.37 3.14
C GLU A 260 -10.55 19.50 3.22
N ARG A 261 -11.48 19.44 4.19
CA ARG A 261 -12.42 20.53 4.48
C ARG A 261 -11.80 21.67 5.30
N GLY A 262 -10.54 21.57 5.71
CA GLY A 262 -9.84 22.57 6.53
C GLY A 262 -10.29 22.63 8.00
N VAL A 263 -10.94 21.56 8.49
CA VAL A 263 -11.46 21.44 9.86
C VAL A 263 -10.42 20.84 10.81
N ALA A 264 -9.38 20.18 10.28
CA ALA A 264 -8.24 19.66 11.03
C ALA A 264 -6.91 20.02 10.33
N ARG A 265 -5.84 20.18 11.12
CA ARG A 265 -4.46 20.36 10.64
C ARG A 265 -3.58 19.23 11.13
#